data_AF-T0Y6G9-F1
#
_entry.id   AF-T0Y6G9-F1
#
_cell.length_a   1.000
_cell.length_b   1.000
_cell.length_c   1.000
_cell.angle_alpha   90.00
_cell.angle_beta   90.00
_cell.angle_gamma   90.00
#
_symmetry.space_group_name_H-M   'P 1'
#
loop_
_entity.id
_entity.type
_entity.pdbx_description
1 polymer ?
#
loop_
_entity_poly.entity_id
_entity_poly.type
_entity_poly.pdbx_seq_one_letter_code
_entity_poly.pdbx_strand_id
1 'polypeptide(L)'
;EKKLQNVTSRLDTCSAGYLVKSAPEDSRYRIEKEIITNPHTSAVIVHYRIISDDLDKLKVYILCAPHLGGEGKHNNGSVIKVNGRTFLYAERDGVHMTISSTAHFTRSSAGFVGFSDGWTDISRNLDMKYEFTSATDGNIALTGEISPDSKSDFAVSIAFGDSRNNAIMKSIQSTVTPFEESRVRFTEQWERAHSNLNP
;
A
#
# COMPACT_ATOMS: atom_id res chain seq x y z
N GLU A 1 -11.00 1.70 20.81
CA GLU A 1 -10.73 1.43 19.39
C GLU A 1 -12.00 0.82 18.80
N LYS A 2 -12.63 1.43 17.78
CA LYS A 2 -13.83 0.84 17.16
C LYS A 2 -13.38 -0.34 16.30
N LYS A 3 -13.92 -1.52 16.55
CA LYS A 3 -13.54 -2.74 15.83
C LYS A 3 -14.01 -2.63 14.38
N LEU A 4 -13.09 -2.74 13.43
CA LEU A 4 -13.41 -2.91 12.02
C LEU A 4 -13.82 -4.37 11.79
N GLN A 5 -15.01 -4.57 11.25
CA GLN A 5 -15.46 -5.87 10.77
C GLN A 5 -14.84 -6.11 9.39
N ASN A 6 -14.18 -7.25 9.21
CA ASN A 6 -13.51 -7.62 7.97
C ASN A 6 -14.14 -8.89 7.40
N VAL A 7 -14.46 -8.86 6.12
CA VAL A 7 -14.88 -10.04 5.34
C VAL A 7 -13.87 -10.24 4.22
N THR A 8 -13.33 -11.45 4.11
CA THR A 8 -12.35 -11.82 3.09
C THR A 8 -12.92 -12.90 2.18
N SER A 9 -12.79 -12.70 0.87
CA SER A 9 -13.13 -13.68 -0.16
C SER A 9 -12.04 -13.74 -1.22
N ARG A 10 -12.03 -14.79 -2.04
CA ARG A 10 -11.18 -14.82 -3.24
C ARG A 10 -11.80 -13.95 -4.34
N LEU A 11 -10.96 -13.40 -5.21
CA LEU A 11 -11.41 -12.64 -6.40
C LEU A 11 -12.01 -13.57 -7.46
N ASP A 12 -11.46 -14.77 -7.60
CA ASP A 12 -11.95 -15.79 -8.51
C ASP A 12 -11.65 -17.20 -7.93
N THR A 13 -12.14 -18.24 -8.60
CA THR A 13 -12.01 -19.64 -8.16
C THR A 13 -10.63 -20.25 -8.38
N CYS A 14 -9.81 -19.68 -9.26
CA CYS A 14 -8.60 -20.30 -9.79
C CYS A 14 -7.30 -19.55 -9.44
N SER A 15 -7.38 -18.34 -8.90
CA SER A 15 -6.25 -17.46 -8.57
C SER A 15 -6.11 -17.20 -7.08
N ALA A 16 -4.89 -16.84 -6.65
CA ALA A 16 -4.60 -16.44 -5.27
C ALA A 16 -4.85 -14.95 -5.01
N GLY A 17 -5.83 -14.35 -5.70
CA GLY A 17 -6.24 -12.97 -5.49
C GLY A 17 -7.34 -12.86 -4.43
N TYR A 18 -7.34 -11.78 -3.64
CA TYR A 18 -8.28 -11.62 -2.52
C TYR A 18 -9.01 -10.28 -2.56
N LEU A 19 -10.29 -10.31 -2.17
CA LEU A 19 -11.11 -9.15 -1.84
C LEU A 19 -11.29 -9.08 -0.33
N VAL A 20 -10.94 -7.94 0.26
CA VAL A 20 -11.17 -7.66 1.68
C VAL A 20 -12.11 -6.47 1.80
N LYS A 21 -13.28 -6.68 2.42
CA LYS A 21 -14.24 -5.61 2.74
C LYS A 21 -14.18 -5.31 4.22
N SER A 22 -13.95 -4.06 4.56
CA SER A 22 -13.82 -3.58 5.94
C SER A 22 -14.83 -2.46 6.21
N ALA A 23 -15.58 -2.56 7.31
CA ALA A 23 -16.47 -1.48 7.76
C ALA A 23 -16.48 -1.38 9.30
N PRO A 24 -16.61 -0.18 9.88
CA PRO A 24 -16.89 -0.03 11.31
C PRO A 24 -18.33 -0.47 11.62
N GLU A 25 -18.63 -0.75 12.89
CA GLU A 25 -19.99 -1.15 13.33
C GLU A 25 -21.07 -0.12 12.97
N ASP A 26 -20.71 1.17 12.98
CA ASP A 26 -21.60 2.27 12.60
C ASP A 26 -21.73 2.47 11.08
N SER A 27 -21.05 1.65 10.27
CA SER A 27 -21.08 1.65 8.80
C SER A 27 -20.84 3.01 8.13
N ARG A 28 -20.20 3.97 8.81
CA ARG A 28 -19.97 5.33 8.28
C ARG A 28 -19.11 5.36 7.01
N TYR A 29 -18.29 4.35 6.80
CA TYR A 29 -17.54 4.15 5.58
C TYR A 29 -17.28 2.65 5.36
N ARG A 30 -17.02 2.26 4.11
CA ARG A 30 -16.54 0.92 3.75
C ARG A 30 -15.26 1.04 2.93
N ILE A 31 -14.31 0.16 3.22
CA ILE A 31 -13.07 0.01 2.46
C ILE A 31 -13.12 -1.34 1.78
N GLU A 32 -13.02 -1.37 0.46
CA GLU A 32 -12.83 -2.59 -0.31
C GLU A 32 -11.39 -2.62 -0.83
N LYS A 33 -10.70 -3.75 -0.66
CA LYS A 33 -9.31 -3.95 -1.08
C LYS A 33 -9.24 -5.17 -1.98
N GLU A 34 -8.92 -4.99 -3.25
CA GLU A 34 -8.55 -6.11 -4.12
C GLU A 34 -7.02 -6.23 -4.12
N ILE A 35 -6.51 -7.40 -3.75
CA ILE A 35 -5.08 -7.66 -3.54
C ILE A 35 -4.62 -8.72 -4.52
N ILE A 36 -3.64 -8.36 -5.35
CA ILE A 36 -2.98 -9.26 -6.31
C ILE A 36 -1.46 -9.01 -6.28
N THR A 37 -0.69 -9.85 -6.98
CA THR A 37 0.71 -9.58 -7.30
C THR A 37 0.85 -9.17 -8.76
N ASN A 38 1.81 -8.33 -9.06
CA ASN A 38 2.15 -8.02 -10.44
C ASN A 38 2.78 -9.25 -11.12
N PRO A 39 2.30 -9.68 -12.30
CA PRO A 39 2.80 -10.88 -12.98
C PRO A 39 4.21 -10.75 -13.58
N HIS A 40 4.75 -9.53 -13.70
CA HIS A 40 6.01 -9.24 -14.39
C HIS A 40 7.06 -8.58 -13.50
N THR A 41 6.68 -8.07 -12.34
CA THR A 41 7.57 -7.38 -11.41
C THR A 41 7.35 -7.87 -9.98
N SER A 42 8.37 -7.78 -9.15
CA SER A 42 8.28 -8.11 -7.73
C SER A 42 7.48 -7.04 -6.99
N ALA A 43 6.15 -7.07 -7.12
CA ALA A 43 5.27 -6.10 -6.49
C ALA A 43 3.93 -6.71 -6.09
N VAL A 44 3.43 -6.27 -4.94
CA VAL A 44 2.02 -6.43 -4.54
C VAL A 44 1.26 -5.20 -5.01
N ILE A 45 0.06 -5.39 -5.56
CA ILE A 45 -0.83 -4.30 -5.95
C ILE A 45 -2.10 -4.43 -5.11
N VAL A 46 -2.47 -3.34 -4.45
CA VAL A 46 -3.72 -3.24 -3.69
C VAL A 46 -4.57 -2.14 -4.30
N HIS A 47 -5.74 -2.52 -4.81
CA HIS A 47 -6.74 -1.58 -5.30
C HIS A 47 -7.74 -1.28 -4.20
N TYR A 48 -7.91 -0.01 -3.89
CA TYR A 48 -8.77 0.50 -2.84
C TYR A 48 -10.00 1.14 -3.45
N ARG A 49 -11.18 0.78 -2.93
CA ARG A 49 -12.41 1.54 -3.09
C ARG A 49 -12.92 1.99 -1.73
N ILE A 50 -13.11 3.30 -1.56
CA ILE A 50 -13.63 3.91 -0.33
C ILE A 50 -15.04 4.41 -0.59
N ILE A 51 -16.01 3.83 0.12
CA ILE A 51 -17.44 4.14 -0.02
C ILE A 51 -17.92 4.83 1.25
N SER A 52 -18.46 6.05 1.14
CA SER A 52 -19.07 6.81 2.23
C SER A 52 -19.91 7.96 1.67
N ASP A 53 -21.01 8.30 2.33
CA ASP A 53 -21.79 9.51 2.00
C ASP A 53 -21.06 10.81 2.40
N ASP A 54 -20.13 10.71 3.34
CA ASP A 54 -19.30 11.81 3.87
C ASP A 54 -17.86 11.72 3.36
N LEU A 55 -17.65 11.22 2.14
CA LEU A 55 -16.32 10.96 1.60
C LEU A 55 -15.42 12.21 1.65
N ASP A 56 -15.98 13.39 1.38
CA ASP A 56 -15.31 14.69 1.42
C ASP A 56 -14.70 14.99 2.81
N LYS A 57 -15.37 14.58 3.88
CA LYS A 57 -14.94 14.75 5.29
C LYS A 57 -13.90 13.72 5.73
N LEU A 58 -13.73 12.62 4.98
CA LEU A 58 -12.75 11.59 5.31
C LEU A 58 -11.34 11.95 4.82
N LYS A 59 -10.35 11.64 5.66
CA LYS A 59 -8.93 11.61 5.30
C LYS A 59 -8.47 10.16 5.25
N VAL A 60 -7.73 9.81 4.21
CA VAL A 60 -7.28 8.45 3.96
C VAL A 60 -5.76 8.42 4.03
N TYR A 61 -5.22 7.53 4.86
CA TYR A 61 -3.78 7.40 5.07
C TYR A 61 -3.34 5.97 4.77
N ILE A 62 -2.27 5.83 3.99
CA ILE A 62 -1.51 4.58 3.89
C ILE A 62 -0.49 4.58 5.02
N LEU A 63 -0.48 3.52 5.81
CA LEU A 63 0.48 3.28 6.89
C LEU A 63 1.17 1.94 6.65
N CYS A 64 2.50 1.94 6.59
CA CYS A 64 3.30 0.74 6.42
C CYS A 64 4.42 0.69 7.46
N ALA A 65 4.46 -0.36 8.27
CA ALA A 65 5.59 -0.67 9.15
C ALA A 65 6.43 -1.78 8.51
N PRO A 66 7.48 -1.45 7.73
CA PRO A 66 8.28 -2.44 7.03
C PRO A 66 9.12 -3.26 8.02
N HIS A 67 9.07 -4.58 7.88
CA HIS A 67 9.94 -5.53 8.57
C HIS A 67 10.81 -6.26 7.55
N LEU A 68 11.73 -5.52 6.89
CA LEU A 68 12.52 -6.06 5.79
C LEU A 68 13.51 -7.13 6.29
N GLY A 69 13.65 -8.22 5.54
CA GLY A 69 14.40 -9.39 5.99
C GLY A 69 13.78 -10.12 7.19
N GLY A 70 12.51 -9.85 7.51
CA GLY A 70 11.81 -10.48 8.63
C GLY A 70 12.04 -9.82 9.99
N GLU A 71 12.78 -8.71 10.03
CA GLU A 71 13.11 -8.01 11.27
C GLU A 71 12.49 -6.62 11.31
N GLY A 72 11.89 -6.28 12.46
CA GLY A 72 11.35 -4.93 12.70
C GLY A 72 12.42 -3.89 13.01
N LYS A 73 13.62 -4.27 13.47
CA LYS A 73 14.71 -3.34 13.80
C LYS A 73 15.64 -3.11 12.61
N HIS A 74 16.47 -2.07 12.69
CA HIS A 74 17.51 -1.77 11.70
C HIS A 74 16.97 -1.51 10.28
N ASN A 75 15.71 -1.09 10.16
CA ASN A 75 15.13 -0.63 8.91
C ASN A 75 15.45 0.86 8.72
N ASN A 76 15.78 1.25 7.49
CA ASN A 76 15.95 2.64 7.10
C ASN A 76 14.80 3.05 6.20
N GLY A 77 14.15 4.17 6.49
CA GLY A 77 12.98 4.66 5.79
C GLY A 77 13.17 6.10 5.34
N SER A 78 12.63 6.43 4.18
CA SER A 78 12.62 7.80 3.67
C SER A 78 11.43 8.10 2.77
N VAL A 79 11.12 9.38 2.67
CA VAL A 79 10.17 9.93 1.70
C VAL A 79 10.99 10.41 0.50
N ILE A 80 10.75 9.82 -0.67
CA ILE A 80 11.48 10.13 -1.90
C ILE A 80 10.58 10.95 -2.83
N LYS A 81 11.14 11.95 -3.50
CA LYS A 81 10.46 12.71 -4.56
C LYS A 81 11.18 12.54 -5.89
N VAL A 82 10.49 12.06 -6.92
CA VAL A 82 11.00 11.91 -8.30
C VAL A 82 10.01 12.54 -9.26
N ASN A 83 10.45 13.51 -10.06
CA ASN A 83 9.60 14.21 -11.05
C ASN A 83 8.27 14.72 -10.48
N GLY A 84 8.30 15.29 -9.27
CA GLY A 84 7.12 15.79 -8.57
C GLY A 84 6.20 14.72 -7.95
N ARG A 85 6.53 13.42 -8.09
CA ARG A 85 5.82 12.31 -7.45
C ARG A 85 6.51 11.89 -6.16
N THR A 86 5.72 11.66 -5.11
CA THR A 86 6.20 11.20 -3.81
C THR A 86 6.09 9.68 -3.71
N PHE A 87 7.10 9.07 -3.11
CA PHE A 87 7.21 7.63 -2.86
C PHE A 87 7.60 7.41 -1.40
N LEU A 88 7.06 6.36 -0.78
CA LEU A 88 7.51 5.93 0.54
C LEU A 88 8.50 4.78 0.35
N TYR A 89 9.67 4.89 0.96
CA TYR A 89 10.77 3.97 0.71
C TYR A 89 11.32 3.39 2.01
N ALA A 90 11.72 2.12 1.97
CA ALA A 90 12.53 1.51 3.00
C ALA A 90 13.62 0.59 2.44
N GLU A 91 14.70 0.44 3.19
CA GLU A 91 15.78 -0.51 2.91
C GLU A 91 16.34 -1.15 4.18
N ARG A 92 16.81 -2.39 4.04
CA ARG A 92 17.64 -3.11 5.02
C ARG A 92 18.42 -4.21 4.29
N ASP A 93 19.72 -4.31 4.56
CA ASP A 93 20.59 -5.40 4.06
C ASP A 93 20.45 -5.71 2.56
N GLY A 94 20.41 -4.67 1.72
CA GLY A 94 20.28 -4.80 0.26
C GLY A 94 18.88 -5.17 -0.24
N VAL A 95 17.90 -5.29 0.65
CA VAL A 95 16.48 -5.40 0.29
C VAL A 95 15.88 -4.00 0.24
N HIS A 96 15.32 -3.63 -0.91
CA HIS A 96 14.71 -2.33 -1.14
C HIS A 96 13.21 -2.48 -1.35
N MET A 97 12.42 -1.65 -0.67
CA MET A 97 10.95 -1.60 -0.80
C MET A 97 10.51 -0.17 -1.13
N THR A 98 9.65 -0.03 -2.13
CA THR A 98 9.03 1.25 -2.50
C THR A 98 7.53 1.11 -2.56
N ILE A 99 6.82 2.08 -1.97
CA ILE A 99 5.38 2.24 -2.07
C ILE A 99 5.08 3.45 -2.95
N SER A 100 4.25 3.22 -3.98
CA SER A 100 3.67 4.27 -4.81
C SER A 100 2.15 4.10 -4.88
N SER A 101 1.45 5.17 -5.23
CA SER A 101 0.01 5.12 -5.48
C SER A 101 -0.33 5.81 -6.80
N THR A 102 -1.42 5.37 -7.44
CA THR A 102 -2.04 6.09 -8.56
C THR A 102 -2.64 7.41 -8.11
N ALA A 103 -3.06 7.49 -6.84
CA ALA A 103 -3.36 8.76 -6.18
C ALA A 103 -2.06 9.40 -5.65
N HIS A 104 -1.96 10.71 -5.75
CA HIS A 104 -0.83 11.44 -5.18
C HIS A 104 -0.87 11.42 -3.65
N PHE A 105 0.30 11.37 -3.01
CA PHE A 105 0.41 11.64 -1.58
C PHE A 105 0.49 13.15 -1.33
N THR A 106 -0.48 13.73 -0.61
CA THR A 106 -0.50 15.16 -0.26
C THR A 106 0.49 15.49 0.85
N ARG A 107 0.63 14.59 1.82
CA ARG A 107 1.61 14.63 2.91
C ARG A 107 2.25 13.25 3.07
N SER A 108 3.49 13.21 3.55
CA SER A 108 4.20 11.95 3.76
C SER A 108 5.23 12.07 4.88
N SER A 109 5.46 10.97 5.61
CA SER A 109 6.38 10.94 6.74
C SER A 109 7.02 9.55 6.90
N ALA A 110 8.25 9.53 7.40
CA ALA A 110 8.95 8.35 7.89
C ALA A 110 9.34 8.59 9.36
N GLY A 111 8.81 7.77 10.27
CA GLY A 111 8.99 7.95 11.72
C GLY A 111 9.22 6.65 12.47
N PHE A 112 9.56 6.74 13.75
CA PHE A 112 9.80 5.59 14.62
C PHE A 112 8.51 5.11 15.27
N VAL A 113 8.26 3.79 15.21
CA VAL A 113 7.05 3.16 15.75
C VAL A 113 6.90 3.43 17.24
N GLY A 114 5.71 3.90 17.64
CA GLY A 114 5.33 4.24 19.01
C GLY A 114 5.75 5.64 19.47
N PHE A 115 6.44 6.41 18.62
CA PHE A 115 6.98 7.72 19.00
C PHE A 115 6.68 8.81 17.97
N SER A 116 7.20 8.66 16.76
CA SER A 116 7.08 9.65 15.68
C SER A 116 6.45 9.08 14.40
N ASP A 117 5.89 7.87 14.46
CA ASP A 117 5.17 7.25 13.35
C ASP A 117 3.80 7.90 13.10
N GLY A 118 3.24 7.64 11.91
CA GLY A 118 1.96 8.20 11.50
C GLY A 118 0.76 7.71 12.30
N TRP A 119 0.77 6.50 12.87
CA TRP A 119 -0.33 6.06 13.74
C TRP A 119 -0.33 6.87 15.04
N THR A 120 0.83 7.02 15.67
CA THR A 120 0.99 7.85 16.89
C THR A 120 0.56 9.29 16.63
N ASP A 121 0.90 9.84 15.47
CA ASP A 121 0.49 11.18 15.05
C ASP A 121 -1.03 11.30 14.86
N ILE A 122 -1.61 10.49 13.96
CA ILE A 122 -3.02 10.57 13.58
C ILE A 122 -3.94 10.23 14.76
N SER A 123 -3.57 9.26 15.60
CA SER A 123 -4.37 8.89 16.77
C SER A 123 -4.47 10.01 17.81
N ARG A 124 -3.43 10.86 17.93
CA ARG A 124 -3.40 12.01 18.84
C ARG A 124 -4.07 13.24 18.25
N ASN A 125 -3.88 13.47 16.96
CA ASN A 125 -4.21 14.73 16.30
C ASN A 125 -5.46 14.68 15.41
N LEU A 126 -5.97 13.47 15.10
CA LEU A 126 -7.00 13.22 14.07
C LEU A 126 -6.62 13.81 12.69
N ASP A 127 -5.33 14.03 12.48
CA ASP A 127 -4.72 14.65 11.31
C ASP A 127 -3.24 14.27 11.30
N MET A 128 -2.63 14.31 10.12
CA MET A 128 -1.18 14.11 9.98
C MET A 128 -0.45 15.45 10.20
N LYS A 129 0.35 15.55 11.26
CA LYS A 129 1.19 16.72 11.58
C LYS A 129 2.65 16.50 11.26
N TYR A 130 3.11 15.25 11.28
CA TYR A 130 4.49 14.92 10.98
C TYR A 130 4.71 14.75 9.48
N GLU A 131 5.81 15.33 8.99
CA GLU A 131 6.28 15.22 7.60
C GLU A 131 7.79 14.93 7.58
N PHE A 132 8.25 14.03 8.46
CA PHE A 132 9.65 13.66 8.55
C PHE A 132 10.09 12.95 7.26
N THR A 133 11.19 13.40 6.67
CA THR A 133 11.66 12.84 5.39
C THR A 133 12.44 11.54 5.56
N SER A 134 12.85 11.18 6.78
CA SER A 134 13.61 9.96 7.05
C SER A 134 13.52 9.50 8.51
N ALA A 135 13.56 8.19 8.71
CA ALA A 135 13.86 7.54 9.98
C ALA A 135 14.79 6.35 9.71
N THR A 136 15.97 6.31 10.34
CA THR A 136 17.03 5.33 10.03
C THR A 136 17.32 4.44 11.21
N ASP A 137 17.86 3.25 10.92
CA ASP A 137 18.37 2.29 11.89
C ASP A 137 17.39 1.97 13.03
N GLY A 138 16.14 1.62 12.69
CA GLY A 138 15.13 1.45 13.72
C GLY A 138 13.94 0.60 13.34
N ASN A 139 12.99 0.56 14.27
CA ASN A 139 11.62 0.14 13.99
C ASN A 139 10.84 1.35 13.50
N ILE A 140 10.55 1.38 12.21
CA ILE A 140 10.03 2.54 11.51
C ILE A 140 8.63 2.28 10.97
N ALA A 141 7.91 3.36 10.68
CA ALA A 141 6.74 3.32 9.83
C ALA A 141 6.77 4.48 8.83
N LEU A 142 6.28 4.16 7.63
CA LEU A 142 6.07 5.08 6.54
C LEU A 142 4.59 5.43 6.47
N THR A 143 4.26 6.70 6.24
CA THR A 143 2.88 7.16 6.15
C THR A 143 2.72 8.12 4.98
N GLY A 144 1.64 7.96 4.23
CA GLY A 144 1.27 8.86 3.13
C GLY A 144 -0.22 9.17 3.17
N GLU A 145 -0.59 10.44 3.11
CA GLU A 145 -1.99 10.88 2.98
C GLU A 145 -2.41 10.85 1.51
N ILE A 146 -3.50 10.15 1.19
CA ILE A 146 -4.05 10.06 -0.17
C ILE A 146 -4.78 11.34 -0.53
N SER A 147 -4.51 11.86 -1.74
CA SER A 147 -5.17 13.06 -2.26
C SER A 147 -6.70 12.96 -2.22
N PRO A 148 -7.40 14.02 -1.76
CA PRO A 148 -8.87 14.05 -1.74
C PRO A 148 -9.51 13.81 -3.10
N ASP A 149 -8.84 14.16 -4.20
CA ASP A 149 -9.38 14.07 -5.56
C ASP A 149 -9.46 12.63 -6.09
N SER A 150 -8.76 11.69 -5.45
CA SER A 150 -8.69 10.29 -5.89
C SER A 150 -8.85 9.30 -4.74
N LYS A 151 -9.39 9.75 -3.59
CA LYS A 151 -9.53 8.89 -2.40
C LYS A 151 -10.65 7.85 -2.50
N SER A 152 -11.58 7.99 -3.44
CA SER A 152 -12.67 7.01 -3.66
C SER A 152 -12.19 5.73 -4.34
N ASP A 153 -11.22 5.81 -5.24
CA ASP A 153 -10.76 4.70 -6.08
C ASP A 153 -9.30 4.94 -6.49
N PHE A 154 -8.39 4.08 -6.02
CA PHE A 154 -6.95 4.19 -6.30
C PHE A 154 -6.22 2.87 -6.09
N ALA A 155 -5.09 2.69 -6.77
CA ALA A 155 -4.18 1.57 -6.54
C ALA A 155 -2.94 2.01 -5.76
N VAL A 156 -2.41 1.10 -4.95
CA VAL A 156 -1.11 1.19 -4.29
C VAL A 156 -0.27 0.02 -4.74
N SER A 157 0.97 0.29 -5.16
CA SER A 157 1.97 -0.74 -5.39
C SER A 157 2.97 -0.75 -4.25
N ILE A 158 3.29 -1.95 -3.76
CA ILE A 158 4.37 -2.23 -2.81
C ILE A 158 5.37 -3.10 -3.57
N ALA A 159 6.45 -2.49 -4.06
CA ALA A 159 7.42 -3.15 -4.93
C ALA A 159 8.75 -3.36 -4.24
N PHE A 160 9.43 -4.43 -4.63
CA PHE A 160 10.71 -4.87 -4.07
C PHE A 160 11.79 -4.91 -5.15
N GLY A 161 13.02 -4.54 -4.78
CA GLY A 161 14.16 -4.53 -5.67
C GLY A 161 15.49 -4.81 -4.98
N ASP A 162 16.51 -5.04 -5.81
CA ASP A 162 17.92 -5.20 -5.43
C ASP A 162 18.66 -3.86 -5.29
N SER A 163 17.97 -2.77 -5.62
CA SER A 163 18.44 -1.40 -5.49
C SER A 163 17.25 -0.46 -5.36
N ARG A 164 17.50 0.75 -4.83
CA ARG A 164 16.50 1.82 -4.73
C ARG A 164 15.80 2.11 -6.06
N ASN A 165 16.59 2.30 -7.12
CA ASN A 165 16.06 2.62 -8.44
C ASN A 165 15.23 1.47 -9.00
N ASN A 166 15.67 0.22 -8.81
CA ASN A 166 14.92 -0.95 -9.25
C ASN A 166 13.56 -1.06 -8.55
N ALA A 167 13.51 -0.86 -7.23
CA ALA A 167 12.25 -0.88 -6.47
C ALA A 167 11.30 0.25 -6.90
N ILE A 168 11.81 1.48 -7.11
CA ILE A 168 11.02 2.61 -7.63
C ILE A 168 10.46 2.32 -9.03
N MET A 169 11.30 1.85 -9.96
CA MET A 169 10.85 1.55 -11.32
C MET A 169 9.77 0.46 -11.34
N LYS A 170 9.93 -0.61 -10.55
CA LYS A 170 8.94 -1.68 -10.42
C LYS A 170 7.61 -1.18 -9.83
N SER A 171 7.66 -0.28 -8.85
CA SER A 171 6.45 0.30 -8.26
C SER A 171 5.70 1.18 -9.26
N ILE A 172 6.43 1.96 -10.07
CA ILE A 172 5.88 2.76 -11.16
C ILE A 172 5.27 1.83 -12.23
N GLN A 173 6.01 0.83 -12.72
CA GLN A 173 5.51 -0.12 -13.72
C GLN A 173 4.22 -0.81 -13.26
N SER A 174 4.12 -1.15 -11.97
CA SER A 174 2.94 -1.76 -11.37
C SER A 174 1.73 -0.84 -11.20
N THR A 175 1.92 0.48 -11.34
CA THR A 175 0.83 1.47 -11.21
C THR A 175 0.50 2.19 -12.52
N VAL A 176 1.34 2.05 -13.56
CA VAL A 176 1.07 2.62 -14.90
C VAL A 176 -0.01 1.82 -15.63
N THR A 177 -0.03 0.49 -15.49
CA THR A 177 -1.10 -0.34 -16.05
C THR A 177 -2.35 -0.23 -15.18
N PRO A 178 -3.55 0.02 -15.76
CA PRO A 178 -4.80 0.02 -15.00
C PRO A 178 -4.96 -1.26 -14.18
N PHE A 179 -5.54 -1.13 -12.98
CA PHE A 179 -5.67 -2.27 -12.07
C PHE A 179 -6.47 -3.42 -12.69
N GLU A 180 -7.57 -3.13 -13.38
CA GLU A 180 -8.42 -4.14 -14.01
C GLU A 180 -7.65 -4.98 -15.05
N GLU A 181 -6.79 -4.34 -15.86
CA GLU A 181 -5.91 -5.05 -16.80
C GLU A 181 -4.88 -5.91 -16.05
N SER A 182 -4.33 -5.41 -14.95
CA SER A 182 -3.40 -6.17 -14.11
C SER A 182 -4.07 -7.38 -13.46
N ARG A 183 -5.34 -7.24 -13.03
CA ARG A 183 -6.15 -8.33 -12.47
C ARG A 183 -6.40 -9.43 -13.50
N VAL A 184 -6.79 -9.07 -14.73
CA VAL A 184 -6.99 -10.04 -15.81
C VAL A 184 -5.72 -10.85 -16.05
N ARG A 185 -4.57 -10.19 -16.23
CA ARG A 185 -3.29 -10.88 -16.47
C ARG A 185 -2.87 -11.78 -15.30
N PHE A 186 -3.12 -11.33 -14.07
CA PHE A 186 -2.86 -12.12 -12.87
C PHE A 186 -3.70 -13.40 -12.85
N THR A 187 -5.01 -13.30 -13.09
CA THR A 187 -5.91 -14.46 -13.14
C THR A 187 -5.54 -15.40 -14.28
N GLU A 188 -5.23 -14.90 -15.48
CA GLU A 188 -4.80 -15.72 -16.62
C GLU A 188 -3.51 -16.51 -16.35
N GLN A 189 -2.58 -15.99 -15.55
CA GLN A 189 -1.37 -16.75 -15.16
C GLN A 189 -1.71 -17.90 -14.22
N TRP A 190 -2.61 -17.68 -13.27
CA TRP A 190 -3.09 -18.72 -12.36
C TRP A 190 -3.89 -19.80 -13.08
N GLU A 191 -4.78 -19.40 -14.00
CA GLU A 191 -5.57 -20.34 -14.80
C GLU A 191 -4.68 -21.23 -15.67
N ARG A 192 -3.65 -20.66 -16.31
CA ARG A 192 -2.66 -21.45 -17.07
C ARG A 192 -1.91 -22.45 -16.20
N ALA A 193 -1.51 -22.05 -14.98
CA ALA A 193 -0.87 -22.96 -14.05
C ALA A 193 -1.82 -24.07 -13.60
N HIS A 194 -3.10 -23.73 -13.36
CA HIS A 194 -4.13 -24.68 -12.95
C HIS A 194 -4.51 -25.66 -14.05
N SER A 195 -4.68 -25.20 -15.30
CA SER A 195 -5.02 -26.07 -16.43
C SER A 195 -3.95 -27.13 -16.69
N ASN A 196 -2.68 -26.82 -16.41
CA ASN A 196 -1.57 -27.77 -16.55
C ASN A 196 -1.56 -28.86 -15.45
N LEU A 197 -2.41 -28.77 -14.43
CA LEU A 197 -2.53 -29.77 -13.37
C LEU A 197 -3.65 -30.79 -13.60
N ASN A 198 -4.58 -30.52 -14.52
CA ASN A 198 -5.60 -31.46 -14.95
C ASN A 198 -5.16 -32.07 -16.30
N PRO A 199 -4.61 -33.31 -16.33
CA PRO A 199 -4.20 -33.96 -17.57
C PRO A 199 -5.37 -34.30 -18.50
#